data_AF-A0A6G0W0W6-F1
#
_entry.id   AF-A0A6G0W0W6-F1
#
_cell.length_a   1.000
_cell.length_b   1.000
_cell.length_c   1.000
_cell.angle_alpha   90.00
_cell.angle_beta   90.00
_cell.angle_gamma   90.00
#
_symmetry.space_group_name_H-M   'P 1'
#
loop_
_entity.id
_entity.type
_entity.pdbx_description
1 polymer ?
#
loop_
_entity_poly.entity_id
_entity_poly.type
_entity_poly.pdbx_seq_one_letter_code
_entity_poly.pdbx_strand_id
1 'polypeptide(L)'
;HATVSSDTSSTSELSMVSSSASTQTTQVLSVNTPRKRSLKAKVNELEKKRNQLEEQFKIQSIQLKQTVTSIDHFNEVCDMHLPPNLSMIVKNYVRMSQRKPQGFRYSSQLKQMALTIYFFGPIAYRSLKNILQLPSPRTLRRVTEKVEIVPGLNDILFNCLEIKMKNLKSDAKDIVLCVDEMAIKTNLFYNLSNDYIIGFNNSYDTKTYECAKHVLCFMIRSLNYKWKQPVSYFFINNSCTGIALQNTVFAVISRLQSISLNIKVLTTDQGSNFYSFANKMHVSIERPYFFVNGEKMYYVFDAPHLLKSTRNNFYKYKLEILDNATDKKFLNDFYKADQGLLN
;
A
#
# COMPACT_ATOMS: atom_id res chain seq x y z
N HIS A 1 -57.24 -28.21 -9.49
CA HIS A 1 -57.20 -29.29 -8.48
C HIS A 1 -56.61 -28.72 -7.21
N ALA A 2 -57.24 -28.65 -6.05
CA ALA A 2 -58.60 -28.86 -5.56
C ALA A 2 -58.59 -28.07 -4.22
N THR A 3 -59.45 -27.08 -4.01
CA THR A 3 -60.70 -27.17 -3.23
C THR A 3 -60.80 -28.33 -2.23
N VAL A 4 -61.23 -27.97 -1.01
CA VAL A 4 -62.05 -28.70 0.01
C VAL A 4 -61.57 -28.17 1.39
N SER A 5 -62.22 -27.18 2.04
CA SER A 5 -63.48 -27.24 2.84
C SER A 5 -63.50 -28.46 3.76
N SER A 6 -63.86 -28.49 5.02
CA SER A 6 -64.71 -27.71 5.90
C SER A 6 -64.57 -28.41 7.26
N ASP A 7 -64.86 -27.75 8.37
CA ASP A 7 -65.88 -28.31 9.23
C ASP A 7 -66.48 -27.25 10.16
N THR A 8 -67.79 -27.12 9.97
CA THR A 8 -68.78 -26.38 10.71
C THR A 8 -69.30 -27.22 11.87
N SER A 9 -69.47 -26.61 13.04
CA SER A 9 -70.50 -26.99 14.01
C SER A 9 -70.87 -25.73 14.79
N SER A 10 -71.97 -25.05 14.46
CA SER A 10 -73.31 -25.23 15.03
C SER A 10 -73.31 -25.34 16.56
N THR A 11 -73.77 -24.27 17.23
CA THR A 11 -74.56 -24.34 18.47
C THR A 11 -75.05 -22.92 18.80
N SER A 12 -76.33 -22.64 18.56
CA SER A 12 -77.41 -22.73 19.56
C SER A 12 -77.52 -21.46 20.38
N GLU A 13 -78.48 -20.61 19.98
CA GLU A 13 -79.10 -19.63 20.87
C GLU A 13 -79.57 -20.34 22.13
N LEU A 14 -78.90 -20.06 23.25
CA LEU A 14 -79.38 -20.36 24.58
C LEU A 14 -79.38 -19.07 25.38
N SER A 15 -80.60 -18.61 25.61
CA SER A 15 -81.00 -17.58 26.55
C SER A 15 -80.41 -17.85 27.94
N MET A 16 -79.24 -17.29 28.23
CA MET A 16 -78.76 -17.16 29.60
C MET A 16 -79.31 -15.87 30.21
N VAL A 17 -80.37 -16.07 30.98
CA VAL A 17 -80.84 -15.18 32.05
C VAL A 17 -79.64 -14.73 32.88
N SER A 18 -79.19 -13.49 32.70
CA SER A 18 -78.30 -12.87 33.67
C SER A 18 -79.15 -12.46 34.86
N SER A 19 -79.20 -13.34 35.85
CA SER A 19 -79.66 -13.00 37.19
C SER A 19 -78.82 -11.82 37.67
N SER A 20 -79.48 -10.69 37.87
CA SER A 20 -78.91 -9.54 38.55
C SER A 20 -78.70 -9.91 40.01
N ALA A 21 -77.59 -10.60 40.30
CA ALA A 21 -77.04 -10.69 41.64
C ALA A 21 -76.58 -9.28 42.04
N SER A 22 -77.54 -8.45 42.44
CA SER A 22 -77.29 -7.18 43.07
C SER A 22 -76.63 -7.47 44.42
N THR A 23 -75.30 -7.35 44.46
CA THR A 23 -74.61 -7.17 45.73
C THR A 23 -75.22 -5.94 46.40
N GLN A 24 -76.05 -6.16 47.42
CA GLN A 24 -76.61 -5.11 48.27
C GLN A 24 -75.48 -4.39 48.99
N THR A 25 -74.90 -3.42 48.30
CA THR A 25 -74.07 -2.39 48.90
C THR A 25 -75.03 -1.25 49.18
N THR A 26 -75.28 -0.93 50.45
CA THR A 26 -76.12 0.21 50.87
C THR A 26 -75.72 1.48 50.12
N GLN A 27 -76.71 2.28 49.65
CA GLN A 27 -76.50 3.51 48.86
C GLN A 27 -75.49 4.50 49.49
N VAL A 28 -75.27 4.42 50.81
CA VAL A 28 -74.27 5.22 51.55
C VAL A 28 -72.82 4.92 51.12
N LEU A 29 -72.51 3.66 50.75
CA LEU A 29 -71.18 3.24 50.33
C LEU A 29 -70.89 3.56 48.84
N SER A 30 -71.94 3.82 48.05
CA SER A 30 -71.86 4.25 46.64
C SER A 30 -71.88 5.77 46.47
N VAL A 31 -72.09 6.56 47.53
CA VAL A 31 -72.02 8.03 47.46
C VAL A 31 -70.59 8.48 47.19
N ASN A 32 -70.44 9.38 46.22
CA ASN A 32 -69.20 10.07 45.91
C ASN A 32 -68.82 11.05 47.04
N THR A 33 -68.22 10.54 48.13
CA THR A 33 -67.65 11.38 49.17
C THR A 33 -66.55 12.29 48.59
N PRO A 34 -66.29 13.48 49.17
CA PRO A 34 -65.27 14.42 48.66
C PRO A 34 -63.89 13.76 48.48
N ARG A 35 -63.55 12.85 49.40
CA ARG A 35 -62.32 12.04 49.35
C ARG A 35 -62.31 11.03 48.17
N LYS A 36 -63.44 10.38 47.87
CA LYS A 36 -63.59 9.47 46.71
C LYS A 36 -63.47 10.23 45.37
N ARG A 37 -64.03 11.45 45.27
CA ARG A 37 -63.87 12.31 44.09
C ARG A 37 -62.43 12.77 43.90
N SER A 38 -61.77 13.22 44.97
CA SER A 38 -60.36 13.59 44.97
C SER A 38 -59.46 12.43 44.53
N LEU A 39 -59.68 11.23 45.08
CA LEU A 39 -58.92 10.03 44.70
C LEU A 39 -59.17 9.63 43.24
N LYS A 40 -60.42 9.63 42.76
CA LYS A 40 -60.73 9.36 41.35
C LYS A 40 -60.09 10.38 40.40
N ALA A 41 -60.09 11.66 40.77
CA ALA A 41 -59.42 12.70 39.99
C ALA A 41 -57.90 12.45 39.92
N LYS A 42 -57.29 12.04 41.03
CA LYS A 42 -55.86 11.70 41.11
C LYS A 42 -55.50 10.44 40.33
N VAL A 43 -56.35 9.42 40.36
CA VAL A 43 -56.21 8.21 39.53
C VAL A 43 -56.29 8.56 38.05
N ASN A 44 -57.28 9.37 37.63
CA ASN A 44 -57.37 9.83 36.24
C ASN A 44 -56.16 10.69 35.82
N GLU A 45 -55.61 11.52 36.71
CA GLU A 45 -54.41 12.31 36.42
C GLU A 45 -53.17 11.41 36.24
N LEU A 46 -53.01 10.40 37.12
CA LEU A 46 -51.93 9.42 37.03
C LEU A 46 -52.06 8.54 35.78
N GLU A 47 -53.27 8.12 35.42
CA GLU A 47 -53.53 7.37 34.19
C GLU A 47 -53.20 8.20 32.94
N LYS A 48 -53.56 9.49 32.92
CA LYS A 48 -53.15 10.41 31.84
C LYS A 48 -51.63 10.54 31.75
N LYS A 49 -50.93 10.73 32.88
CA LYS A 49 -49.46 10.78 32.91
C LYS A 49 -48.82 9.48 32.44
N ARG A 50 -49.36 8.33 32.87
CA ARG A 50 -48.90 7.00 32.43
C ARG A 50 -49.04 6.84 30.92
N ASN A 51 -50.20 7.18 30.36
CA ASN A 51 -50.44 7.09 28.92
C ASN A 51 -49.51 8.03 28.13
N GLN A 52 -49.27 9.25 28.63
CA GLN A 52 -48.31 10.18 28.01
C GLN A 52 -46.87 9.65 28.02
N LEU A 53 -46.43 9.07 29.14
CA LEU A 53 -45.09 8.47 29.25
C LEU A 53 -44.96 7.23 28.35
N GLU A 54 -46.00 6.40 28.26
CA GLU A 54 -46.02 5.24 27.36
C GLU A 54 -45.94 5.65 25.89
N GLU A 55 -46.65 6.70 25.47
CA GLU A 55 -46.51 7.26 24.12
C GLU A 55 -45.11 7.82 23.87
N GLN A 56 -44.55 8.59 24.80
CA GLN A 56 -43.19 9.13 24.69
C GLN A 56 -42.14 8.01 24.56
N PHE A 57 -42.25 6.97 25.40
CA PHE A 57 -41.35 5.82 25.36
C PHE A 57 -41.48 5.06 24.03
N LYS A 58 -42.70 4.92 23.51
CA LYS A 58 -42.95 4.27 22.22
C LYS A 58 -42.33 5.06 21.07
N ILE A 59 -42.51 6.39 21.02
CA ILE A 59 -41.89 7.26 20.01
C ILE A 59 -40.36 7.16 20.09
N GLN A 60 -39.78 7.28 21.29
CA GLN A 60 -38.34 7.21 21.50
C GLN A 60 -37.78 5.84 21.09
N SER A 61 -38.50 4.75 21.37
CA SER A 61 -38.10 3.40 20.97
C SER A 61 -38.11 3.20 19.44
N ILE A 62 -39.05 3.81 18.73
CA ILE A 62 -39.11 3.79 17.25
C ILE A 62 -37.96 4.61 16.68
N GLN A 63 -37.71 5.78 17.25
CA GLN A 63 -36.63 6.68 16.83
C GLN A 63 -35.27 6.01 17.00
N LEU A 64 -35.01 5.38 18.17
CA LEU A 64 -33.81 4.59 18.44
C LEU A 64 -33.65 3.42 17.46
N LYS A 65 -34.72 2.67 17.17
CA LYS A 65 -34.67 1.58 16.17
C LYS A 65 -34.32 2.08 14.77
N GLN A 66 -34.81 3.26 14.39
CA GLN A 66 -34.46 3.90 13.12
C GLN A 66 -33.01 4.42 13.10
N THR A 67 -32.51 4.93 14.23
CA THR A 67 -31.11 5.39 14.33
C THR A 67 -30.15 4.22 14.27
N VAL A 68 -30.42 3.14 15.01
CA VAL A 68 -29.58 1.93 15.04
C VAL A 68 -29.56 1.21 13.70
N THR A 69 -30.64 1.28 12.91
CA THR A 69 -30.68 0.70 11.55
C THR A 69 -30.17 1.64 10.46
N SER A 70 -29.85 2.90 10.79
CA SER A 70 -29.30 3.84 9.82
C SER A 70 -27.88 3.46 9.41
N ILE A 71 -27.62 3.48 8.10
CA ILE A 71 -26.29 3.28 7.52
C ILE A 71 -25.32 4.37 7.99
N ASP A 72 -25.84 5.58 8.23
CA ASP A 72 -25.01 6.71 8.67
C ASP A 72 -24.52 6.50 10.10
N HIS A 73 -25.41 6.04 10.99
CA HIS A 73 -25.01 5.68 12.35
C HIS A 73 -24.01 4.52 12.36
N PHE A 74 -24.23 3.49 11.51
CA PHE A 74 -23.26 2.41 11.33
C PHE A 74 -21.88 2.94 10.88
N ASN A 75 -21.88 3.90 9.96
CA ASN A 75 -20.64 4.49 9.47
C ASN A 75 -19.90 5.28 10.56
N GLU A 76 -20.63 6.02 11.40
CA GLU A 76 -20.07 6.75 12.55
C GLU A 76 -19.47 5.79 13.58
N VAL A 77 -20.21 4.74 13.95
CA VAL A 77 -19.74 3.69 14.87
C VAL A 77 -18.47 3.02 14.33
N CYS A 78 -18.43 2.72 13.02
CA CYS A 78 -17.23 2.18 12.39
C CYS A 78 -16.03 3.12 12.50
N ASP A 79 -16.21 4.43 12.30
CA ASP A 79 -15.09 5.38 12.43
C ASP A 79 -14.63 5.58 13.87
N MET A 80 -15.54 5.46 14.85
CA MET A 80 -15.18 5.56 16.27
C MET A 80 -14.41 4.35 16.78
N HIS A 81 -14.75 3.14 16.30
CA HIS A 81 -14.25 1.90 16.89
C HIS A 81 -13.26 1.13 16.01
N LEU A 82 -13.21 1.37 14.70
CA LEU A 82 -12.32 0.65 13.79
C LEU A 82 -11.17 1.53 13.30
N PRO A 83 -9.97 0.96 13.11
CA PRO A 83 -8.89 1.64 12.39
C PRO A 83 -9.34 2.09 10.99
N PRO A 84 -8.80 3.20 10.45
CA PRO A 84 -9.29 3.80 9.21
C PRO A 84 -9.42 2.84 8.01
N ASN A 85 -8.40 1.98 7.79
CA ASN A 85 -8.41 1.02 6.68
C ASN A 85 -9.47 -0.08 6.87
N LEU A 86 -9.71 -0.52 8.10
CA LEU A 86 -10.72 -1.53 8.41
C LEU A 86 -12.13 -0.91 8.33
N SER A 87 -12.32 0.28 8.90
CA SER A 87 -13.56 1.06 8.73
C SER A 87 -13.90 1.19 7.25
N MET A 88 -12.94 1.61 6.41
CA MET A 88 -13.15 1.74 4.97
C MET A 88 -13.61 0.43 4.30
N ILE A 89 -13.02 -0.72 4.65
CA ILE A 89 -13.42 -2.01 4.07
C ILE A 89 -14.83 -2.39 4.51
N VAL A 90 -15.12 -2.30 5.80
CA VAL A 90 -16.42 -2.69 6.38
C VAL A 90 -17.54 -1.83 5.79
N LYS A 91 -17.33 -0.51 5.70
CA LYS A 91 -18.25 0.42 5.05
C LYS A 91 -18.48 0.10 3.58
N ASN A 92 -17.41 -0.25 2.85
CA ASN A 92 -17.54 -0.65 1.45
C ASN A 92 -18.34 -1.95 1.32
N TYR A 93 -18.15 -2.91 2.23
CA TYR A 93 -18.89 -4.17 2.24
C TYR A 93 -20.41 -3.94 2.38
N VAL A 94 -20.82 -3.10 3.34
CA VAL A 94 -22.24 -2.74 3.52
C VAL A 94 -22.80 -1.96 2.33
N ARG A 95 -22.01 -1.04 1.75
CA ARG A 95 -22.41 -0.30 0.56
C ARG A 95 -22.60 -1.21 -0.66
N MET A 96 -21.81 -2.26 -0.77
CA MET A 96 -21.82 -3.20 -1.89
C MET A 96 -22.85 -4.32 -1.72
N SER A 97 -23.21 -4.71 -0.49
CA SER A 97 -24.24 -5.72 -0.23
C SER A 97 -25.61 -5.34 -0.82
N GLN A 98 -25.89 -4.04 -0.91
CA GLN A 98 -27.11 -3.49 -1.51
C GLN A 98 -27.09 -3.46 -3.05
N ARG A 99 -25.99 -3.90 -3.68
CA ARG A 99 -25.78 -3.77 -5.13
C ARG A 99 -25.47 -5.12 -5.77
N LYS A 100 -25.80 -5.24 -7.05
CA LYS A 100 -25.32 -6.35 -7.88
C LYS A 100 -23.81 -6.19 -8.16
N PRO A 101 -23.05 -7.29 -8.35
CA PRO A 101 -21.61 -7.23 -8.61
C PRO A 101 -21.18 -6.29 -9.75
N GLN A 102 -22.01 -6.15 -10.79
CA GLN A 102 -21.75 -5.27 -11.94
C GLN A 102 -21.81 -3.78 -11.57
N GLY A 103 -22.49 -3.43 -10.48
CA GLY A 103 -22.65 -2.06 -9.98
C GLY A 103 -21.60 -1.64 -8.95
N PHE A 104 -20.60 -2.47 -8.68
CA PHE A 104 -19.57 -2.20 -7.67
C PHE A 104 -18.69 -1.03 -8.10
N ARG A 105 -18.58 -0.02 -7.23
CA ARG A 105 -17.77 1.17 -7.44
C ARG A 105 -16.80 1.31 -6.27
N TYR A 106 -15.52 1.31 -6.59
CA TYR A 106 -14.44 1.35 -5.60
C TYR A 106 -13.86 2.76 -5.49
N SER A 107 -13.65 3.23 -4.26
CA SER A 107 -12.93 4.49 -3.98
C SER A 107 -11.46 4.38 -4.38
N SER A 108 -10.79 5.52 -4.56
CA SER A 108 -9.36 5.56 -4.89
C SER A 108 -8.50 4.97 -3.77
N GLN A 109 -8.87 5.22 -2.51
CA GLN A 109 -8.20 4.70 -1.33
C GLN A 109 -8.30 3.17 -1.25
N LEU A 110 -9.48 2.60 -1.53
CA LEU A 110 -9.64 1.15 -1.57
C LEU A 110 -8.86 0.53 -2.74
N LYS A 111 -8.85 1.18 -3.92
CA LYS A 111 -8.03 0.72 -5.05
C LYS A 111 -6.54 0.75 -4.71
N GLN A 112 -6.07 1.77 -3.99
CA GLN A 112 -4.68 1.87 -3.54
C GLN A 112 -4.34 0.74 -2.56
N MET A 113 -5.18 0.52 -1.54
CA MET A 113 -5.00 -0.59 -0.60
C MET A 113 -5.02 -1.96 -1.31
N ALA A 114 -5.97 -2.17 -2.22
CA ALA A 114 -6.07 -3.38 -3.02
C ALA A 114 -4.82 -3.59 -3.89
N LEU A 115 -4.29 -2.53 -4.48
CA LEU A 115 -3.06 -2.57 -5.25
C LEU A 115 -1.85 -2.91 -4.37
N THR A 116 -1.77 -2.36 -3.14
CA THR A 116 -0.74 -2.72 -2.16
C THR A 116 -0.78 -4.20 -1.80
N ILE A 117 -1.96 -4.75 -1.50
CA ILE A 117 -2.11 -6.19 -1.21
C ILE A 117 -1.69 -7.03 -2.43
N TYR A 118 -2.09 -6.60 -3.64
CA TYR A 118 -1.71 -7.27 -4.88
C TYR A 118 -0.19 -7.30 -5.10
N PHE A 119 0.51 -6.21 -4.81
CA PHE A 119 1.97 -6.15 -4.90
C PHE A 119 2.69 -6.95 -3.81
N PHE A 120 2.11 -7.11 -2.62
CA PHE A 120 2.65 -8.06 -1.63
C PHE A 120 2.49 -9.51 -2.04
N GLY A 121 1.43 -9.84 -2.78
CA GLY A 121 1.23 -11.21 -3.26
C GLY A 121 -0.04 -11.37 -4.11
N PRO A 122 0.07 -11.65 -5.41
CA PRO A 122 -1.09 -11.87 -6.28
C PRO A 122 -1.94 -13.10 -5.89
N ILE A 123 -1.34 -14.08 -5.20
CA ILE A 123 -2.03 -15.28 -4.71
C ILE A 123 -2.86 -14.92 -3.47
N ALA A 124 -2.23 -14.29 -2.47
CA ALA A 124 -2.91 -13.79 -1.28
C ALA A 124 -4.06 -12.83 -1.65
N TYR A 125 -3.83 -11.94 -2.62
CA TYR A 125 -4.86 -11.06 -3.14
C TYR A 125 -6.06 -11.84 -3.70
N ARG A 126 -5.81 -12.87 -4.52
CA ARG A 126 -6.88 -13.69 -5.11
C ARG A 126 -7.73 -14.38 -4.03
N SER A 127 -7.09 -14.87 -2.97
CA SER A 127 -7.79 -15.46 -1.82
C SER A 127 -8.63 -14.43 -1.05
N LEU A 128 -8.06 -13.26 -0.75
CA LEU A 128 -8.73 -12.21 0.01
C LEU A 128 -9.81 -11.46 -0.77
N LYS A 129 -9.72 -11.45 -2.11
CA LYS A 129 -10.61 -10.66 -2.98
C LYS A 129 -12.09 -10.95 -2.72
N ASN A 130 -12.47 -12.22 -2.61
CA ASN A 130 -13.88 -12.59 -2.44
C ASN A 130 -14.37 -12.30 -1.01
N ILE A 131 -13.48 -12.45 -0.02
CA ILE A 131 -13.78 -12.20 1.40
C ILE A 131 -13.99 -10.70 1.64
N LEU A 132 -13.10 -9.88 1.11
CA LEU A 132 -13.07 -8.43 1.35
C LEU A 132 -13.72 -7.61 0.22
N GLN A 133 -14.38 -8.28 -0.74
CA GLN A 133 -14.99 -7.68 -1.94
C GLN A 133 -14.04 -6.69 -2.67
N LEU A 134 -12.78 -7.09 -2.89
CA LEU A 134 -11.78 -6.23 -3.51
C LEU A 134 -11.94 -6.15 -5.05
N PRO A 135 -11.39 -5.10 -5.69
CA PRO A 135 -11.40 -4.96 -7.15
C PRO A 135 -10.88 -6.19 -7.91
N SER A 136 -11.30 -6.35 -9.15
CA SER A 136 -10.68 -7.37 -10.01
C SER A 136 -9.22 -7.00 -10.34
N PRO A 137 -8.33 -7.98 -10.59
CA PRO A 137 -6.98 -7.69 -11.08
C PRO A 137 -6.98 -6.84 -12.36
N ARG A 138 -7.99 -7.00 -13.23
CA ARG A 138 -8.17 -6.15 -14.42
C ARG A 138 -8.43 -4.69 -14.05
N THR A 139 -9.20 -4.45 -13.00
CA THR A 139 -9.42 -3.10 -12.46
C THR A 139 -8.13 -2.50 -11.91
N LEU A 140 -7.30 -3.29 -11.22
CA LEU A 140 -6.00 -2.84 -10.72
C LEU A 140 -5.04 -2.49 -11.87
N ARG A 141 -4.98 -3.32 -12.92
CA ARG A 141 -4.19 -3.04 -14.13
C ARG A 141 -4.58 -1.72 -14.79
N ARG A 142 -5.89 -1.44 -14.93
CA ARG A 142 -6.38 -0.15 -15.43
C ARG A 142 -6.00 1.05 -14.57
N VAL A 143 -5.77 0.85 -13.27
CA VAL A 143 -5.28 1.93 -12.39
C VAL A 143 -3.80 2.18 -12.68
N THR A 144 -3.00 1.13 -12.84
CA THR A 144 -1.56 1.25 -13.11
C THR A 144 -1.24 1.67 -14.55
N GLU A 145 -2.08 1.32 -15.52
CA GLU A 145 -1.95 1.72 -16.94
C GLU A 145 -1.92 3.25 -17.13
N LYS A 146 -2.45 4.01 -16.17
CA LYS A 146 -2.41 5.48 -16.20
C LYS A 146 -1.02 6.07 -15.95
N VAL A 147 -0.10 5.28 -15.40
CA VAL A 147 1.25 5.73 -15.05
C VAL A 147 2.21 5.06 -16.01
N GLU A 148 2.60 5.80 -17.05
CA GLU A 148 3.56 5.30 -18.03
C GLU A 148 5.00 5.52 -17.54
N ILE A 149 5.72 4.42 -17.33
CA ILE A 149 7.13 4.44 -16.94
C ILE A 149 8.01 4.08 -18.13
N VAL A 150 8.39 5.09 -18.90
CA VAL A 150 9.33 4.97 -20.02
C VAL A 150 10.80 4.90 -19.57
N PRO A 151 11.70 4.28 -20.37
CA PRO A 151 13.14 4.35 -20.14
C PRO A 151 13.66 5.79 -20.26
N GLY A 152 14.71 6.08 -19.52
CA GLY A 152 15.38 7.36 -19.45
C GLY A 152 14.92 8.22 -18.27
N LEU A 153 14.94 9.54 -18.47
CA LEU A 153 14.47 10.51 -17.49
C LEU A 153 12.95 10.68 -17.64
N ASN A 154 12.19 10.07 -16.74
CA ASN A 154 10.72 10.09 -16.78
C ASN A 154 10.15 11.26 -15.97
N ASP A 155 9.54 12.23 -16.63
CA ASP A 155 9.00 13.43 -15.95
C ASP A 155 7.90 13.12 -14.94
N ILE A 156 7.06 12.12 -15.17
CA ILE A 156 6.02 11.72 -14.20
C ILE A 156 6.69 11.30 -12.89
N LEU A 157 7.74 10.49 -12.98
CA LEU A 157 8.50 10.04 -11.81
C LEU A 157 9.18 11.20 -11.10
N PHE A 158 9.88 12.08 -11.84
CA PHE A 158 10.58 13.22 -11.26
C PHE A 158 9.63 14.24 -10.63
N ASN A 159 8.45 14.48 -11.23
CA ASN A 159 7.43 15.37 -10.66
C ASN A 159 6.86 14.78 -9.36
N CYS A 160 6.57 13.47 -9.32
CA CYS A 160 6.17 12.80 -8.09
C CYS A 160 7.26 12.86 -7.02
N LEU A 161 8.52 12.70 -7.43
CA LEU A 161 9.67 12.78 -6.54
C LEU A 161 9.82 14.19 -5.96
N GLU A 162 9.67 15.23 -6.77
CA GLU A 162 9.72 16.63 -6.35
C GLU A 162 8.63 16.94 -5.30
N ILE A 163 7.40 16.49 -5.52
CA ILE A 163 6.31 16.63 -4.55
C ILE A 163 6.66 15.93 -3.23
N LYS A 164 7.25 14.73 -3.30
CA LYS A 164 7.72 14.02 -2.12
C LYS A 164 8.83 14.79 -1.40
N MET A 165 9.78 15.36 -2.13
CA MET A 165 10.91 16.12 -1.57
C MET A 165 10.49 17.44 -0.91
N LYS A 166 9.40 18.07 -1.35
CA LYS A 166 8.86 19.29 -0.70
C LYS A 166 8.46 19.07 0.76
N ASN A 167 8.03 17.85 1.09
CA ASN A 167 7.61 17.48 2.44
C ASN A 167 8.75 16.90 3.30
N LEU A 168 9.95 16.77 2.75
CA LEU A 168 11.11 16.25 3.47
C LEU A 168 11.97 17.37 4.03
N LYS A 169 12.56 17.10 5.19
CA LYS A 169 13.58 17.95 5.82
C LYS A 169 14.82 18.05 4.93
N SER A 170 15.61 19.11 5.10
CA SER A 170 16.82 19.36 4.28
C SER A 170 17.86 18.25 4.39
N ASP A 171 18.10 17.75 5.60
CA ASP A 171 18.99 16.62 5.89
C ASP A 171 18.55 15.32 5.20
N ALA A 172 17.26 15.13 4.95
CA ALA A 172 16.75 13.98 4.21
C ALA A 172 17.05 14.02 2.71
N LYS A 173 17.43 15.20 2.17
CA LYS A 173 17.76 15.42 0.76
C LYS A 173 19.22 15.15 0.43
N ASP A 174 20.07 14.93 1.43
CA ASP A 174 21.42 14.41 1.24
C ASP A 174 21.36 12.92 0.90
N ILE A 175 21.78 12.59 -0.33
CA ILE A 175 21.62 11.25 -0.92
C ILE A 175 22.92 10.67 -1.46
N VAL A 176 22.91 9.34 -1.56
CA VAL A 176 23.80 8.53 -2.39
C VAL A 176 23.06 8.17 -3.68
N LEU A 177 23.71 8.37 -4.82
CA LEU A 177 23.28 7.86 -6.11
C LEU A 177 23.95 6.51 -6.34
N CYS A 178 23.16 5.45 -6.45
CA CYS A 178 23.63 4.11 -6.78
C CYS A 178 23.36 3.83 -8.26
N VAL A 179 24.36 3.34 -8.97
CA VAL A 179 24.28 2.99 -10.39
C VAL A 179 24.78 1.57 -10.57
N ASP A 180 23.98 0.75 -11.25
CA ASP A 180 24.33 -0.65 -11.50
C ASP A 180 23.79 -1.09 -12.87
N GLU A 181 24.43 -2.10 -13.46
CA GLU A 181 24.07 -2.67 -14.75
C GLU A 181 23.53 -4.09 -14.58
N MET A 182 22.29 -4.30 -15.02
CA MET A 182 21.62 -5.59 -14.91
C MET A 182 21.45 -6.23 -16.29
N ALA A 183 21.95 -7.46 -16.46
CA ALA A 183 21.68 -8.24 -17.65
C ALA A 183 20.19 -8.61 -17.75
N ILE A 184 19.64 -8.51 -18.95
CA ILE A 184 18.24 -8.84 -19.27
C ILE A 184 18.18 -9.84 -20.42
N LYS A 185 17.06 -10.56 -20.51
CA LYS A 185 16.78 -11.38 -21.69
C LYS A 185 16.51 -10.44 -22.88
N THR A 186 17.39 -10.49 -23.87
CA THR A 186 17.23 -9.75 -25.13
C THR A 186 15.92 -10.12 -25.80
N ASN A 187 15.03 -9.16 -25.94
CA ASN A 187 13.77 -9.32 -26.66
C ASN A 187 13.22 -7.96 -27.08
N LEU A 188 12.43 -7.94 -28.15
CA LEU A 188 11.68 -6.77 -28.57
C LEU A 188 10.19 -6.98 -28.25
N PHE A 189 9.56 -5.97 -27.67
CA PHE A 189 8.14 -5.98 -27.35
C PHE A 189 7.46 -4.80 -28.02
N TYR A 190 6.41 -5.05 -28.80
CA TYR A 190 5.61 -3.99 -29.38
C TYR A 190 4.50 -3.57 -28.41
N ASN A 191 4.55 -2.32 -27.97
CA ASN A 191 3.50 -1.72 -27.16
C ASN A 191 2.40 -1.15 -28.09
N LEU A 192 1.33 -1.93 -28.26
CA LEU A 192 0.18 -1.57 -29.10
C LEU A 192 -0.50 -0.26 -28.70
N SER A 193 -0.55 0.05 -27.40
CA SER A 193 -1.28 1.22 -26.91
C SER A 193 -0.60 2.55 -27.26
N ASN A 194 0.74 2.52 -27.35
CA ASN A 194 1.56 3.70 -27.53
C ASN A 194 2.35 3.67 -28.84
N ASP A 195 2.07 2.67 -29.69
CA ASP A 195 2.69 2.46 -31.00
C ASP A 195 4.23 2.57 -30.98
N TYR A 196 4.89 1.85 -30.08
CA TYR A 196 6.35 1.84 -30.01
C TYR A 196 6.93 0.47 -29.62
N ILE A 197 8.16 0.24 -30.07
CA ILE A 197 8.91 -0.99 -29.77
C ILE A 197 9.82 -0.75 -28.56
N ILE A 198 9.64 -1.57 -27.52
CA ILE A 198 10.47 -1.64 -26.31
C ILE A 198 11.58 -2.66 -26.53
N GLY A 199 12.78 -2.37 -26.03
CA GLY A 199 13.90 -3.31 -25.99
C GLY A 199 15.05 -2.96 -26.93
N PHE A 200 14.97 -1.85 -27.66
CA PHE A 200 16.12 -1.28 -28.36
C PHE A 200 17.05 -0.52 -27.42
N ASN A 201 18.31 -0.41 -27.81
CA ASN A 201 19.32 0.39 -27.14
C ASN A 201 18.90 1.86 -27.13
N ASN A 202 18.80 2.41 -25.92
CA ASN A 202 18.29 3.74 -25.63
C ASN A 202 19.06 4.32 -24.44
N SER A 203 20.26 4.81 -24.73
CA SER A 203 21.05 5.68 -23.85
C SER A 203 20.52 7.13 -23.93
N TYR A 204 21.04 8.03 -23.08
CA TYR A 204 20.57 9.41 -23.04
C TYR A 204 20.70 10.14 -24.40
N ASP A 205 21.84 10.02 -25.07
CA ASP A 205 22.09 10.72 -26.35
C ASP A 205 21.81 9.90 -27.61
N THR A 206 21.78 8.57 -27.48
CA THR A 206 21.81 7.66 -28.63
C THR A 206 20.73 6.60 -28.52
N LYS A 207 19.89 6.56 -29.55
CA LYS A 207 18.94 5.48 -29.82
C LYS A 207 19.38 4.74 -31.06
N THR A 208 19.51 3.43 -30.97
CA THR A 208 19.93 2.57 -32.08
C THR A 208 19.03 1.35 -32.15
N TYR A 209 18.88 0.76 -33.34
CA TYR A 209 18.03 -0.42 -33.56
C TYR A 209 18.65 -1.72 -33.06
N GLU A 210 19.70 -1.64 -32.25
CA GLU A 210 20.30 -2.80 -31.64
C GLU A 210 19.48 -3.24 -30.42
N CYS A 211 19.31 -4.55 -30.26
CA CYS A 211 18.57 -5.07 -29.12
C CYS A 211 19.37 -4.92 -27.83
N ALA A 212 18.70 -4.48 -26.76
CA ALA A 212 19.29 -4.34 -25.45
C ALA A 212 19.56 -5.71 -24.81
N LYS A 213 20.74 -5.87 -24.22
CA LYS A 213 21.12 -7.04 -23.40
C LYS A 213 21.26 -6.68 -21.93
N HIS A 214 21.38 -5.38 -21.63
CA HIS A 214 21.55 -4.84 -20.29
C HIS A 214 20.61 -3.66 -20.03
N VAL A 215 20.41 -3.36 -18.74
CA VAL A 215 19.71 -2.18 -18.27
C VAL A 215 20.59 -1.48 -17.24
N LEU A 216 20.94 -0.22 -17.49
CA LEU A 216 21.61 0.64 -16.51
C LEU A 216 20.55 1.28 -15.62
N CYS A 217 20.59 0.96 -14.34
CA CYS A 217 19.61 1.38 -13.36
C CYS A 217 20.20 2.44 -12.43
N PHE A 218 19.41 3.47 -12.13
CA PHE A 218 19.76 4.52 -11.18
C PHE A 218 18.79 4.47 -10.01
N MET A 219 19.34 4.40 -8.80
CA MET A 219 18.57 4.44 -7.55
C MET A 219 19.18 5.45 -6.61
N ILE A 220 18.35 6.27 -5.99
CA ILE A 220 18.78 7.16 -4.92
C ILE A 220 18.46 6.56 -3.56
N ARG A 221 19.32 6.83 -2.58
CA ARG A 221 19.14 6.46 -1.18
C ARG A 221 19.55 7.62 -0.28
N SER A 222 18.73 7.95 0.71
CA SER A 222 19.13 8.97 1.69
C SER A 222 20.24 8.48 2.60
N LEU A 223 21.16 9.40 2.92
CA LEU A 223 22.22 9.18 3.90
C LEU A 223 21.66 9.16 5.32
N ASN A 224 20.80 10.13 5.64
CA ASN A 224 20.34 10.37 7.01
C ASN A 224 19.05 9.60 7.35
N TYR A 225 18.29 9.15 6.34
CA TYR A 225 16.98 8.51 6.53
C TYR A 225 16.84 7.18 5.79
N LYS A 226 15.94 6.32 6.27
CA LYS A 226 15.65 5.01 5.69
C LYS A 226 14.67 5.11 4.51
N TRP A 227 15.06 5.78 3.44
CA TRP A 227 14.31 5.76 2.19
C TRP A 227 15.22 5.62 0.96
N LYS A 228 14.68 4.96 -0.06
CA LYS A 228 15.31 4.74 -1.35
C LYS A 228 14.26 4.77 -2.46
N GLN A 229 14.67 5.11 -3.67
CA GLN A 229 13.77 5.24 -4.83
C GLN A 229 14.56 5.00 -6.13
N PRO A 230 14.15 4.06 -6.99
CA PRO A 230 14.60 4.02 -8.38
C PRO A 230 14.15 5.27 -9.13
N VAL A 231 15.05 5.90 -9.89
CA VAL A 231 14.78 7.22 -10.53
C VAL A 231 14.82 7.17 -12.05
N SER A 232 15.65 6.30 -12.63
CA SER A 232 15.74 6.14 -14.08
C SER A 232 16.36 4.79 -14.43
N TYR A 233 16.10 4.35 -15.65
CA TYR A 233 16.74 3.18 -16.22
C TYR A 233 16.93 3.36 -17.72
N PHE A 234 17.99 2.79 -18.29
CA PHE A 234 18.32 2.93 -19.71
C PHE A 234 18.64 1.56 -20.30
N PHE A 235 18.11 1.27 -21.49
CA PHE A 235 18.36 0.02 -22.19
C PHE A 235 19.67 0.09 -22.96
N ILE A 236 20.53 -0.91 -22.82
CA ILE A 236 21.89 -0.94 -23.37
C ILE A 236 22.14 -2.27 -24.09
N ASN A 237 22.73 -2.24 -25.28
CA ASN A 237 23.10 -3.46 -26.01
C ASN A 237 24.29 -4.18 -25.37
N ASN A 238 25.49 -3.59 -25.35
CA ASN A 238 26.69 -4.28 -24.85
C ASN A 238 27.13 -3.78 -23.47
N SER A 239 27.57 -2.53 -23.40
CA SER A 239 27.86 -1.83 -22.15
C SER A 239 27.81 -0.34 -22.45
N CYS A 240 27.24 0.45 -21.53
CA CYS A 240 27.29 1.89 -21.68
C CYS A 240 28.69 2.32 -21.30
N THR A 241 29.54 2.58 -22.30
CA THR A 241 30.95 2.89 -22.08
C THR A 241 31.29 4.30 -22.53
N GLY A 242 32.28 4.88 -21.86
CA GLY A 242 32.88 6.14 -22.26
C GLY A 242 31.93 7.32 -22.21
N ILE A 243 31.80 8.04 -23.33
CA ILE A 243 31.08 9.33 -23.39
C ILE A 243 29.58 9.12 -23.13
N ALA A 244 28.98 8.07 -23.68
CA ALA A 244 27.56 7.79 -23.49
C ALA A 244 27.20 7.56 -22.02
N LEU A 245 28.05 6.84 -21.27
CA LEU A 245 27.87 6.62 -19.83
C LEU A 245 28.01 7.92 -19.06
N GLN A 246 29.04 8.70 -19.37
CA GLN A 246 29.28 9.98 -18.73
C GLN A 246 28.08 10.91 -18.91
N ASN A 247 27.60 11.07 -20.14
CA ASN A 247 26.47 11.93 -20.45
C ASN A 247 25.19 11.43 -19.77
N THR A 248 24.94 10.12 -19.75
CA THR A 248 23.79 9.52 -19.07
C THR A 248 23.83 9.78 -17.56
N VAL A 249 24.97 9.54 -16.91
CA VAL A 249 25.17 9.78 -15.48
C VAL A 249 25.00 11.26 -15.16
N PHE A 250 25.58 12.16 -15.96
CA PHE A 250 25.50 13.60 -15.76
C PHE A 250 24.10 14.15 -15.98
N ALA A 251 23.36 13.62 -16.95
CA ALA A 251 21.97 13.99 -17.18
C ALA A 251 21.09 13.62 -15.98
N VAL A 252 21.27 12.41 -15.43
CA VAL A 252 20.57 11.98 -14.21
C VAL A 252 20.95 12.85 -13.02
N ILE A 253 22.24 13.11 -12.81
CA ILE A 253 22.72 13.99 -11.73
C ILE A 253 22.10 15.39 -11.84
N SER A 254 22.16 15.99 -13.03
CA SER A 254 21.62 17.32 -13.28
C SER A 254 20.10 17.37 -13.03
N ARG A 255 19.38 16.33 -13.44
CA ARG A 255 17.93 16.24 -13.19
C ARG A 255 17.62 16.10 -11.69
N LEU A 256 18.40 15.33 -10.95
CA LEU A 256 18.24 15.20 -9.50
C LEU A 256 18.56 16.53 -8.77
N GLN A 257 19.62 17.23 -9.17
CA GLN A 257 19.95 18.55 -8.63
C GLN A 257 18.82 19.56 -8.89
N SER A 258 18.17 19.51 -10.06
CA SER A 258 17.03 20.39 -10.40
C SER A 258 15.84 20.28 -9.44
N ILE A 259 15.68 19.13 -8.77
CA ILE A 259 14.62 18.89 -7.77
C ILE A 259 15.12 19.05 -6.32
N SER A 260 16.23 19.80 -6.14
CA SER A 260 16.83 20.11 -4.84
C SER A 260 17.33 18.88 -4.06
N LEU A 261 17.83 17.86 -4.74
CA LEU A 261 18.53 16.73 -4.12
C LEU A 261 20.04 16.97 -4.09
N ASN A 262 20.64 16.80 -2.91
CA ASN A 262 22.06 16.99 -2.70
C ASN A 262 22.77 15.63 -2.81
N ILE A 263 23.35 15.35 -3.97
CA ILE A 263 24.08 14.10 -4.17
C ILE A 263 25.47 14.26 -3.56
N LYS A 264 25.76 13.50 -2.51
CA LYS A 264 27.07 13.53 -1.82
C LYS A 264 28.01 12.45 -2.33
N VAL A 265 27.45 11.32 -2.74
CA VAL A 265 28.22 10.13 -3.14
C VAL A 265 27.58 9.49 -4.38
N LEU A 266 28.41 9.11 -5.35
CA LEU A 266 28.09 8.20 -6.43
C LEU A 266 28.70 6.83 -6.11
N THR A 267 27.88 5.78 -6.14
CA THR A 267 28.31 4.39 -5.91
C THR A 267 28.01 3.51 -7.11
N THR A 268 29.03 2.77 -7.55
CA THR A 268 28.92 1.82 -8.67
C THR A 268 29.54 0.47 -8.30
N ASP A 269 29.32 -0.55 -9.13
CA ASP A 269 30.13 -1.77 -9.07
C ASP A 269 31.54 -1.55 -9.65
N GLN A 270 32.30 -2.64 -9.79
CA GLN A 270 33.67 -2.63 -10.30
C GLN A 270 33.78 -3.00 -11.79
N GLY A 271 32.70 -2.83 -12.56
CA GLY A 271 32.69 -3.07 -14.00
C GLY A 271 33.73 -2.23 -14.74
N SER A 272 34.24 -2.74 -15.86
CA SER A 272 35.26 -2.04 -16.67
C SER A 272 34.78 -0.69 -17.20
N ASN A 273 33.48 -0.57 -17.48
CA ASN A 273 32.80 0.67 -17.85
C ASN A 273 32.87 1.72 -16.73
N PHE A 274 32.54 1.35 -15.49
CA PHE A 274 32.58 2.25 -14.34
C PHE A 274 34.01 2.59 -13.92
N TYR A 275 34.93 1.65 -14.00
CA TYR A 275 36.36 1.93 -13.81
C TYR A 275 36.88 2.94 -14.84
N SER A 276 36.51 2.77 -16.12
CA SER A 276 36.84 3.74 -17.17
C SER A 276 36.19 5.10 -16.91
N PHE A 277 34.96 5.15 -16.42
CA PHE A 277 34.28 6.39 -16.02
C PHE A 277 35.04 7.09 -14.88
N ALA A 278 35.40 6.38 -13.81
CA ALA A 278 36.15 6.94 -12.69
C ALA A 278 37.49 7.56 -13.14
N ASN A 279 38.23 6.86 -14.01
CA ASN A 279 39.48 7.37 -14.59
C ASN A 279 39.26 8.64 -15.43
N LYS A 280 38.22 8.67 -16.27
CA LYS A 280 37.85 9.85 -17.07
C LYS A 280 37.45 11.05 -16.20
N MET A 281 36.87 10.77 -15.04
CA MET A 281 36.52 11.78 -14.04
C MET A 281 37.71 12.17 -13.15
N HIS A 282 38.90 11.63 -13.42
CA HIS A 282 40.13 11.85 -12.65
C HIS A 282 39.97 11.51 -11.16
N VAL A 283 39.21 10.46 -10.86
CA VAL A 283 39.06 9.92 -9.49
C VAL A 283 40.31 9.12 -9.16
N SER A 284 40.96 9.46 -8.04
CA SER A 284 42.13 8.75 -7.50
C SER A 284 42.03 8.60 -5.98
N ILE A 285 43.04 8.00 -5.34
CA ILE A 285 43.12 7.87 -3.88
C ILE A 285 43.22 9.25 -3.22
N GLU A 286 44.01 10.15 -3.80
CA GLU A 286 44.21 11.52 -3.33
C GLU A 286 43.01 12.42 -3.67
N ARG A 287 42.32 12.09 -4.77
CA ARG A 287 41.14 12.81 -5.26
C ARG A 287 39.95 11.85 -5.44
N PRO A 288 39.30 11.37 -4.37
CA PRO A 288 38.21 10.41 -4.45
C PRO A 288 36.86 11.08 -4.81
N TYR A 289 36.90 12.11 -5.66
CA TYR A 289 35.74 12.95 -5.97
C TYR A 289 35.85 13.63 -7.34
N PHE A 290 34.70 14.00 -7.88
CA PHE A 290 34.55 14.81 -9.09
C PHE A 290 33.49 15.89 -8.90
N PHE A 291 33.29 16.74 -9.91
CA PHE A 291 32.31 17.82 -9.88
C PHE A 291 31.30 17.68 -11.01
N VAL A 292 30.04 17.99 -10.71
CA VAL A 292 28.97 18.16 -11.70
C VAL A 292 28.17 19.40 -11.31
N ASN A 293 28.01 20.34 -12.24
CA ASN A 293 27.34 21.62 -12.02
C ASN A 293 27.90 22.41 -10.81
N GLY A 294 29.21 22.31 -10.58
CA GLY A 294 29.90 22.98 -9.46
C GLY A 294 29.78 22.28 -8.11
N GLU A 295 28.99 21.20 -8.00
CA GLU A 295 28.87 20.43 -6.75
C GLU A 295 29.85 19.27 -6.69
N LYS A 296 30.52 19.14 -5.54
CA LYS A 296 31.47 18.04 -5.25
C LYS A 296 30.72 16.75 -4.92
N MET A 297 31.10 15.65 -5.59
CA MET A 297 30.58 14.32 -5.32
C MET A 297 31.71 13.33 -5.09
N TYR A 298 31.66 12.58 -4.01
CA TYR A 298 32.59 11.48 -3.78
C TYR A 298 32.23 10.27 -4.64
N TYR A 299 33.22 9.57 -5.15
CA TYR A 299 33.04 8.36 -5.93
C TYR A 299 33.51 7.15 -5.12
N VAL A 300 32.64 6.16 -4.94
CA VAL A 300 32.93 4.99 -4.11
C VAL A 300 32.50 3.72 -4.84
N PHE A 301 33.38 2.72 -4.89
CA PHE A 301 33.00 1.40 -5.38
C PHE A 301 32.22 0.61 -4.31
N ASP A 302 31.30 -0.24 -4.73
CA ASP A 302 30.53 -1.08 -3.81
C ASP A 302 31.45 -1.97 -2.95
N ALA A 303 31.42 -1.76 -1.63
CA ALA A 303 32.30 -2.43 -0.69
C ALA A 303 32.09 -3.96 -0.64
N PRO A 304 30.86 -4.50 -0.65
CA PRO A 304 30.63 -5.93 -0.85
C PRO A 304 31.28 -6.51 -2.11
N HIS A 305 31.23 -5.81 -3.24
CA HIS A 305 31.94 -6.25 -4.46
C HIS A 305 33.46 -6.26 -4.26
N LEU A 306 34.04 -5.21 -3.66
CA LEU A 306 35.45 -5.18 -3.28
C LEU A 306 35.85 -6.37 -2.39
N LEU A 307 35.08 -6.65 -1.34
CA LEU A 307 35.33 -7.77 -0.42
C LEU A 307 35.26 -9.13 -1.13
N LYS A 308 34.28 -9.31 -2.03
CA LYS A 308 34.18 -10.53 -2.84
C LYS A 308 35.40 -10.69 -3.75
N SER A 309 35.86 -9.63 -4.40
CA SER A 309 37.04 -9.63 -5.25
C SER A 309 38.31 -9.97 -4.44
N THR A 310 38.52 -9.35 -3.28
CA THR A 310 39.62 -9.65 -2.37
C THR A 310 39.60 -11.11 -1.92
N ARG A 311 38.44 -11.62 -1.51
CA ARG A 311 38.25 -13.04 -1.16
C ARG A 311 38.60 -13.94 -2.34
N ASN A 312 38.08 -13.68 -3.53
CA ASN A 312 38.35 -14.52 -4.71
C ASN A 312 39.85 -14.55 -5.05
N ASN A 313 40.53 -13.41 -4.92
CA ASN A 313 41.98 -13.32 -5.13
C ASN A 313 42.74 -14.11 -4.06
N PHE A 314 42.38 -14.01 -2.77
CA PHE A 314 42.98 -14.81 -1.70
C PHE A 314 42.83 -16.33 -1.92
N TYR A 315 41.72 -16.77 -2.51
CA TYR A 315 41.50 -18.20 -2.79
C TYR A 315 42.25 -18.71 -4.03
N LYS A 316 42.63 -17.81 -4.94
CA LYS A 316 43.28 -18.16 -6.21
C LYS A 316 44.80 -17.94 -6.19
N TYR A 317 45.26 -16.98 -5.41
CA TYR A 317 46.63 -16.51 -5.38
C TYR A 317 47.17 -16.47 -3.95
N LYS A 318 48.50 -16.38 -3.82
CA LYS A 318 49.16 -16.06 -2.54
C LYS A 318 49.08 -14.55 -2.33
N LEU A 319 48.82 -14.12 -1.10
CA LEU A 319 48.84 -12.71 -0.73
C LEU A 319 50.16 -12.40 -0.03
N GLU A 320 50.88 -11.42 -0.56
CA GLU A 320 52.06 -10.84 0.09
C GLU A 320 51.63 -9.58 0.85
N ILE A 321 51.84 -9.59 2.16
CA ILE A 321 51.51 -8.47 3.06
C ILE A 321 52.75 -8.19 3.91
N LEU A 322 53.36 -7.02 3.72
CA LEU A 322 54.51 -6.56 4.53
C LEU A 322 55.60 -7.65 4.64
N ASP A 323 56.06 -8.13 3.49
CA ASP A 323 57.08 -9.18 3.29
C ASP A 323 56.71 -10.60 3.75
N ASN A 324 55.48 -10.82 4.24
CA ASN A 324 54.97 -12.15 4.58
C ASN A 324 54.00 -12.66 3.53
N ALA A 325 54.16 -13.91 3.11
CA ALA A 325 53.22 -14.58 2.22
C ALA A 325 52.19 -15.41 3.01
N THR A 326 50.92 -15.20 2.74
CA THR A 326 49.82 -16.03 3.25
C THR A 326 49.01 -16.63 2.10
N ASP A 327 48.39 -17.78 2.36
CA ASP A 327 47.55 -18.47 1.39
C ASP A 327 46.39 -19.22 2.06
N LYS A 328 45.53 -19.81 1.24
CA LYS A 328 44.36 -20.56 1.69
C LYS A 328 44.73 -21.77 2.56
N LYS A 329 45.95 -22.31 2.48
CA LYS A 329 46.33 -23.53 3.19
C LYS A 329 46.17 -23.35 4.69
N PHE A 330 46.63 -22.23 5.23
CA PHE A 330 46.49 -21.90 6.65
C PHE A 330 45.03 -21.87 7.12
N LEU A 331 44.12 -21.36 6.28
CA LEU A 331 42.69 -21.36 6.59
C LEU A 331 42.10 -22.78 6.60
N ASN A 332 42.50 -23.64 5.65
CA ASN A 332 42.05 -25.03 5.61
C ASN A 332 42.60 -25.84 6.79
N ASP A 333 43.87 -25.60 7.15
CA ASP A 333 44.53 -26.29 8.26
C ASP A 333 43.87 -25.89 9.58
N PHE A 334 43.59 -24.60 9.80
CA PHE A 334 42.81 -24.13 10.94
C PHE A 334 41.42 -24.78 11.00
N TYR A 335 40.70 -24.81 9.87
CA TYR A 335 39.37 -25.43 9.80
C TYR A 335 39.41 -26.93 10.12
N LYS A 336 40.40 -27.67 9.61
CA LYS A 336 40.55 -29.10 9.91
C LYS A 336 40.91 -29.35 11.38
N ALA A 337 41.74 -28.49 11.97
CA ALA A 337 42.15 -28.61 13.38
C ALA A 337 40.94 -28.40 14.30
N ASP A 338 40.13 -27.38 14.01
CA ASP A 338 38.88 -27.10 14.72
C ASP A 338 37.88 -28.25 14.62
N GLN A 339 37.82 -28.92 13.46
CA GLN A 339 36.97 -30.10 13.25
C GLN A 339 37.55 -31.41 13.84
N GLY A 340 38.73 -31.39 14.47
CA GLY A 340 39.40 -32.60 14.97
C GLY A 340 39.88 -33.55 13.85
N LEU A 341 40.07 -33.04 12.64
CA LEU A 341 40.48 -33.79 11.45
C LEU A 341 42.01 -33.72 11.18
N LEU A 342 42.75 -32.99 12.02
CA LEU A 342 44.21 -32.99 12.04
C LEU A 342 44.67 -33.80 13.26
N ASN A 343 45.20 -35.00 13.01
CA ASN A 343 46.01 -35.76 13.96
C ASN A 343 47.46 -35.30 13.90
#